data_AF-A0A8D5FX76-F1
#
_entry.id   AF-A0A8D5FX76-F1
#
_cell.length_a   1.000
_cell.length_b   1.000
_cell.length_c   1.000
_cell.angle_alpha   90.00
_cell.angle_beta   90.00
_cell.angle_gamma   90.00
#
_symmetry.space_group_name_H-M   'P 1'
#
loop_
_entity.id
_entity.type
_entity.pdbx_description
1 polymer ?
#
loop_
_entity_poly.entity_id
_entity_poly.type
_entity_poly.pdbx_seq_one_letter_code
_entity_poly.pdbx_strand_id
1 'polypeptide(L)'
;MISVKKHFFILATLVFMLMPMLARSADFIAGQSFGDDNEITVSFSVPVDKAILEDTSRYTVFEEPDPDIRLTVESATPGPDGKSVSLYFQEPLNMVKTHVVTISGIPGKDVVSFKVSKSYFGYLFSILISALLINNFVFTKYLGLCVFFGTSKRKSTAKGMGVVFTLVMVASAVMSWFFYQFILVPFNLNFLQILVFIGLVSLTVQAVDTILRKVNPILFNSFGVYLVLVIANCVIIAVPLILANNNYNILETLMLSLGAGGGFLLALYLMSSVSERMQLANIPPTFKGLPIAFIVAGQFAMAFLGFSGLQIF
;
A
#
# COMPACT_ATOMS: atom_id res chain seq x y z
N MET A 1 30.02 -8.80 24.86
CA MET A 1 29.62 -7.45 25.34
C MET A 1 29.16 -6.48 24.25
N ILE A 2 29.17 -6.84 22.96
CA ILE A 2 28.84 -5.91 21.84
C ILE A 2 27.38 -6.03 21.35
N SER A 3 26.71 -7.17 21.57
CA SER A 3 25.33 -7.40 21.12
C SER A 3 24.27 -6.65 21.96
N VAL A 4 24.47 -6.50 23.26
CA VAL A 4 23.51 -5.82 24.16
C VAL A 4 23.44 -4.31 23.91
N LYS A 5 24.58 -3.67 23.56
CA LYS A 5 24.62 -2.24 23.22
C LYS A 5 23.86 -1.91 21.93
N LYS A 6 23.80 -2.85 20.98
CA LYS A 6 23.13 -2.65 19.68
C LYS A 6 21.60 -2.71 19.83
N HIS A 7 21.09 -3.61 20.67
CA HIS A 7 19.65 -3.68 20.99
C HIS A 7 19.19 -2.51 21.85
N PHE A 8 20.02 -2.02 22.77
CA PHE A 8 19.70 -0.81 23.54
C PHE A 8 19.65 0.44 22.65
N PHE A 9 20.54 0.56 21.67
CA PHE A 9 20.53 1.68 20.72
C PHE A 9 19.32 1.64 19.76
N ILE A 10 18.90 0.45 19.32
CA ILE A 10 17.70 0.26 18.47
C ILE A 10 16.42 0.51 19.27
N LEU A 11 16.37 0.11 20.55
CA LEU A 11 15.23 0.38 21.42
C LEU A 11 15.14 1.87 21.78
N ALA A 12 16.28 2.53 22.02
CA ALA A 12 16.35 3.96 22.28
C ALA A 12 15.96 4.80 21.06
N THR A 13 16.34 4.41 19.84
CA THR A 13 15.87 5.08 18.62
C THR A 13 14.40 4.82 18.36
N LEU A 14 13.86 3.63 18.66
CA LEU A 14 12.41 3.36 18.56
C LEU A 14 11.60 4.23 19.54
N VAL A 15 12.09 4.39 20.78
CA VAL A 15 11.45 5.23 21.81
C VAL A 15 11.56 6.72 21.46
N PHE A 16 12.67 7.15 20.86
CA PHE A 16 12.84 8.55 20.42
C PHE A 16 12.01 8.86 19.15
N MET A 17 11.77 7.87 18.28
CA MET A 17 10.84 7.99 17.14
C MET A 17 9.37 7.97 17.57
N LEU A 18 9.07 7.39 18.75
CA LEU A 18 7.73 7.36 19.37
C LEU A 18 7.45 8.57 20.27
N MET A 19 8.47 9.34 20.70
CA MET A 19 8.26 10.53 21.54
C MET A 19 7.49 11.70 20.90
N PRO A 20 7.49 11.94 19.57
CA PRO A 20 6.61 12.94 18.99
C PRO A 20 5.12 12.53 19.02
N MET A 21 4.81 11.25 19.30
CA MET A 21 3.41 10.78 19.42
C MET A 21 2.81 11.02 20.82
N LEU A 22 3.62 11.34 21.83
CA LEU A 22 3.14 11.64 23.19
C LEU A 22 3.07 13.14 23.52
N ALA A 23 3.60 14.00 22.65
CA ALA A 23 3.48 15.45 22.79
C ALA A 23 2.28 15.97 21.98
N ARG A 24 1.09 15.42 22.21
CA ARG A 24 -0.16 16.05 21.73
C ARG A 24 -0.60 17.03 22.81
N SER A 25 -0.44 18.32 22.50
CA SER A 25 -0.92 19.44 23.30
C SER A 25 -2.33 19.19 23.81
N ALA A 26 -2.64 19.69 25.01
CA ALA A 26 -3.97 19.69 25.59
C ALA A 26 -4.96 20.45 24.69
N ASP A 27 -5.44 19.76 23.66
CA ASP A 27 -6.44 20.27 22.74
C ASP A 27 -7.83 20.01 23.30
N PHE A 28 -8.74 20.93 22.95
CA PHE A 28 -10.14 20.90 23.34
C PHE A 28 -10.88 19.64 22.82
N ILE A 29 -10.23 18.88 21.93
CA ILE A 29 -10.77 17.70 21.26
C ILE A 29 -10.01 16.47 21.76
N ALA A 30 -10.73 15.58 22.45
CA ALA A 30 -10.21 14.37 23.05
C ALA A 30 -9.97 13.23 22.04
N GLY A 31 -10.70 13.23 20.92
CA GLY A 31 -10.57 12.21 19.88
C GLY A 31 -11.39 12.52 18.63
N GLN A 32 -10.96 11.98 17.49
CA GLN A 32 -11.61 12.15 16.18
C GLN A 32 -11.55 10.80 15.46
N SER A 33 -12.67 10.33 14.93
CA SER A 33 -12.75 9.09 14.17
C SER A 33 -13.71 9.24 13.00
N PHE A 34 -13.41 8.58 11.89
CA PHE A 34 -14.43 8.28 10.89
C PHE A 34 -15.34 7.19 11.47
N GLY A 35 -16.65 7.38 11.35
CA GLY A 35 -17.67 6.37 11.64
C GLY A 35 -17.85 5.49 10.40
N ASP A 36 -19.09 5.41 9.91
CA ASP A 36 -19.41 4.79 8.61
C ASP A 36 -18.97 5.66 7.42
N ASP A 37 -19.23 5.20 6.18
CA ASP A 37 -18.80 5.84 4.91
C ASP A 37 -19.12 7.34 4.78
N ASN A 38 -20.11 7.83 5.54
CA ASN A 38 -20.60 9.21 5.50
C ASN A 38 -20.53 9.90 6.87
N GLU A 39 -19.76 9.40 7.83
CA GLU A 39 -19.78 9.89 9.21
C GLU A 39 -18.40 10.33 9.74
N ILE A 40 -18.34 11.50 10.37
CA ILE A 40 -17.20 11.95 11.18
C ILE A 40 -17.67 12.12 12.62
N THR A 41 -17.13 11.31 13.53
CA THR A 41 -17.37 11.43 14.97
C THR A 41 -16.25 12.21 15.63
N VAL A 42 -16.61 13.22 16.42
CA VAL A 42 -15.69 14.10 17.14
C VAL A 42 -16.01 14.03 18.62
N SER A 43 -14.99 13.79 19.45
CA SER A 43 -15.11 13.75 20.91
C SER A 43 -14.42 14.97 21.52
N PHE A 44 -15.13 15.74 22.33
CA PHE A 44 -14.66 16.93 23.03
C PHE A 44 -14.20 16.60 24.45
N SER A 45 -13.19 17.32 24.93
CA SER A 45 -12.65 17.18 26.29
C SER A 45 -13.58 17.79 27.36
N VAL A 46 -14.45 18.72 26.96
CA VAL A 46 -15.42 19.43 27.82
C VAL A 46 -16.81 19.30 27.19
N PRO A 47 -17.89 19.12 27.97
CA PRO A 47 -19.25 19.11 27.42
C PRO A 47 -19.58 20.45 26.75
N VAL A 48 -20.09 20.39 25.52
CA VAL A 48 -20.52 21.55 24.73
C VAL A 48 -22.05 21.55 24.63
N ASP A 49 -22.67 22.72 24.65
CA ASP A 49 -24.12 22.86 24.58
C ASP A 49 -24.70 22.23 23.30
N LYS A 50 -25.73 21.40 23.46
CA LYS A 50 -26.36 20.63 22.37
C LYS A 50 -26.90 21.54 21.25
N ALA A 51 -27.43 22.71 21.60
CA ALA A 51 -27.93 23.70 20.64
C ALA A 51 -26.83 24.32 19.76
N ILE A 52 -25.57 24.32 20.21
CA ILE A 52 -24.42 24.79 19.42
C ILE A 52 -23.91 23.67 18.51
N LEU A 53 -24.01 22.42 18.98
CA LEU A 53 -23.56 21.24 18.24
C LEU A 53 -24.49 20.84 17.09
N GLU A 54 -25.80 21.13 17.19
CA GLU A 54 -26.82 20.87 16.16
C GLU A 54 -26.80 21.87 15.00
N ASP A 55 -26.13 23.02 15.14
CA ASP A 55 -26.09 24.07 14.12
C ASP A 55 -25.06 23.72 13.01
N THR A 56 -25.58 23.07 11.97
CA THR A 56 -24.83 22.64 10.78
C THR A 56 -24.09 23.79 10.07
N SER A 57 -24.54 25.04 10.23
CA SER A 57 -23.92 26.21 9.58
C SER A 57 -22.56 26.61 10.17
N ARG A 58 -22.21 26.07 11.34
CA ARG A 58 -20.97 26.39 12.06
C ARG A 58 -19.81 25.45 11.73
N TYR A 59 -20.11 24.36 11.01
CA TYR A 59 -19.11 23.39 10.57
C TYR A 59 -18.67 23.72 9.16
N THR A 60 -17.36 23.90 8.98
CA THR A 60 -16.75 23.94 7.65
C THR A 60 -15.83 22.74 7.54
N VAL A 61 -16.13 21.84 6.61
CA VAL A 61 -15.33 20.64 6.36
C VAL A 61 -14.79 20.71 4.95
N PHE A 62 -13.49 20.49 4.79
CA PHE A 62 -12.82 20.45 3.50
C PHE A 62 -11.72 19.38 3.52
N GLU A 63 -11.35 18.89 2.34
CA GLU A 63 -10.20 18.01 2.19
C GLU A 63 -8.90 18.83 2.23
N GLU A 64 -7.88 18.38 2.96
CA GLU A 64 -6.58 19.08 3.05
C GLU A 64 -5.92 19.43 1.69
N PRO A 65 -5.97 18.58 0.65
CA PRO A 65 -5.44 18.96 -0.67
C PRO A 65 -6.31 19.98 -1.43
N ASP A 66 -7.59 20.11 -1.09
CA ASP A 66 -8.59 20.87 -1.84
C ASP A 66 -9.39 21.81 -0.91
N PRO A 67 -8.76 22.86 -0.34
CA PRO A 67 -9.40 23.75 0.65
C PRO A 67 -10.57 24.58 0.10
N ASP A 68 -10.68 24.68 -1.22
CA ASP A 68 -11.74 25.42 -1.92
C ASP A 68 -13.04 24.61 -2.05
N ILE A 69 -12.99 23.28 -1.90
CA ILE A 69 -14.15 22.39 -1.99
C ILE A 69 -14.67 22.12 -0.58
N ARG A 70 -15.81 22.74 -0.25
CA ARG A 70 -16.47 22.57 1.05
C ARG A 70 -17.47 21.42 0.97
N LEU A 71 -17.34 20.46 1.89
CA LEU A 71 -18.30 19.37 2.06
C LEU A 71 -19.47 19.86 2.90
N THR A 72 -20.68 19.70 2.38
CA THR A 72 -21.91 20.07 3.07
C THR A 72 -22.24 19.00 4.12
N VAL A 73 -22.28 19.40 5.38
CA VAL A 73 -22.79 18.57 6.48
C VAL A 73 -24.32 18.57 6.39
N GLU A 74 -24.97 17.41 6.47
CA GLU A 74 -26.43 17.28 6.38
C GLU A 74 -27.07 17.34 7.78
N SER A 75 -26.48 16.63 8.74
CA SER A 75 -26.94 16.66 10.12
C SER A 75 -25.77 16.46 11.09
N ALA A 76 -25.86 17.13 12.24
CA ALA A 76 -24.95 16.97 13.35
C ALA A 76 -25.75 16.45 14.54
N THR A 77 -25.49 15.20 14.94
CA THR A 77 -26.17 14.59 16.10
C THR A 77 -25.25 14.63 17.31
N PRO A 78 -25.60 15.36 18.38
CA PRO A 78 -24.83 15.33 19.61
C PRO A 78 -25.09 14.02 20.37
N GLY A 79 -24.03 13.39 20.86
CA GLY A 79 -24.14 12.23 21.75
C GLY A 79 -24.85 12.59 23.06
N PRO A 80 -25.43 11.59 23.77
CA PRO A 80 -26.24 11.81 24.98
C PRO A 80 -25.53 12.65 26.05
N ASP A 81 -24.21 12.55 26.13
CA ASP A 81 -23.33 13.21 27.12
C ASP A 81 -22.87 14.64 26.74
N GLY A 82 -23.21 15.15 25.54
CA GLY A 82 -22.75 16.47 25.04
C GLY A 82 -21.23 16.57 24.83
N LYS A 83 -20.53 15.43 24.90
CA LYS A 83 -19.07 15.28 24.72
C LYS A 83 -18.69 14.69 23.37
N SER A 84 -19.65 14.29 22.55
CA SER A 84 -19.41 13.81 21.19
C SER A 84 -20.41 14.41 20.21
N VAL A 85 -19.99 14.61 18.98
CA VAL A 85 -20.87 14.97 17.86
C VAL A 85 -20.53 14.08 16.66
N SER A 86 -21.57 13.51 16.04
CA SER A 86 -21.47 12.77 14.79
C SER A 86 -22.00 13.65 13.66
N LEU A 87 -21.12 13.97 12.71
CA LEU A 87 -21.42 14.74 11.51
C LEU A 87 -21.72 13.77 10.35
N TYR A 88 -22.88 13.88 9.74
CA TYR A 88 -23.29 13.10 8.58
C TYR A 88 -23.19 13.92 7.30
N PHE A 89 -22.69 13.31 6.22
CA PHE A 89 -22.50 13.93 4.91
C PHE A 89 -23.39 13.29 3.84
N GLN A 90 -23.81 14.07 2.85
CA GLN A 90 -24.66 13.58 1.75
C GLN A 90 -23.93 12.62 0.81
N GLU A 91 -22.62 12.81 0.64
CA GLU A 91 -21.76 11.99 -0.21
C GLU A 91 -20.80 11.16 0.64
N PRO A 92 -20.45 9.94 0.19
CA PRO A 92 -19.46 9.13 0.87
C PRO A 92 -18.12 9.85 0.91
N LEU A 93 -17.56 9.94 2.12
CA LEU A 93 -16.32 10.65 2.40
C LEU A 93 -15.14 9.89 1.81
N ASN A 94 -14.18 10.63 1.26
CA ASN A 94 -12.93 10.04 0.80
C ASN A 94 -12.03 9.70 2.00
N MET A 95 -12.21 8.53 2.60
CA MET A 95 -11.45 8.09 3.78
C MET A 95 -9.92 8.00 3.58
N VAL A 96 -9.43 8.14 2.35
CA VAL A 96 -7.99 8.18 2.03
C VAL A 96 -7.41 9.57 2.30
N LYS A 97 -8.20 10.63 2.15
CA LYS A 97 -7.77 12.02 2.32
C LYS A 97 -8.02 12.54 3.74
N THR A 98 -7.10 13.36 4.24
CA THR A 98 -7.29 14.06 5.52
C THR A 98 -8.38 15.11 5.37
N HIS A 99 -9.37 15.06 6.25
CA HIS A 99 -10.44 16.06 6.32
C HIS A 99 -10.12 17.06 7.42
N VAL A 100 -10.17 18.35 7.10
CA VAL A 100 -10.06 19.43 8.07
C VAL A 100 -11.48 19.86 8.43
N VAL A 101 -11.84 19.68 9.69
CA VAL A 101 -13.10 20.15 10.25
C VAL A 101 -12.81 21.40 11.06
N THR A 102 -13.49 22.50 10.72
CA THR A 102 -13.41 23.77 11.43
C THR A 102 -14.76 24.05 12.07
N ILE A 103 -14.77 24.28 13.38
CA ILE A 103 -15.96 24.67 14.14
C ILE A 103 -15.81 26.12 14.57
N SER A 104 -16.80 26.95 14.25
CA SER A 104 -16.85 28.36 14.62
C SER A 104 -17.86 28.61 15.75
N GLY A 105 -17.50 29.46 16.72
CA GLY A 105 -18.45 29.95 17.74
C GLY A 105 -18.66 29.07 18.96
N ILE A 106 -17.59 28.44 19.48
CA ILE A 106 -17.59 27.71 20.75
C ILE A 106 -17.22 28.70 21.89
N PRO A 107 -17.93 28.71 23.03
CA PRO A 107 -17.57 29.58 24.16
C PRO A 107 -16.16 29.29 24.66
N GLY A 108 -15.24 30.25 24.49
CA GLY A 108 -13.84 30.18 24.94
C GLY A 108 -12.77 29.97 23.86
N LYS A 109 -13.15 29.68 22.60
CA LYS A 109 -12.26 29.71 21.42
C LYS A 109 -13.08 30.05 20.17
N ASP A 110 -12.72 31.13 19.48
CA ASP A 110 -13.50 31.66 18.35
C ASP A 110 -13.55 30.70 17.15
N VAL A 111 -12.45 29.98 16.88
CA VAL A 111 -12.34 28.98 15.82
C VAL A 111 -11.49 27.81 16.30
N VAL A 112 -12.00 26.57 16.16
CA VAL A 112 -11.25 25.34 16.44
C VAL A 112 -11.19 24.51 15.17
N SER A 113 -10.00 24.33 14.61
CA SER A 113 -9.75 23.46 13.46
C SER A 113 -9.04 22.18 13.89
N PHE A 114 -9.46 21.05 13.33
CA PHE A 114 -8.85 19.75 13.59
C PHE A 114 -8.83 18.88 12.35
N LYS A 115 -7.82 18.01 12.29
CA LYS A 115 -7.57 17.10 11.17
C LYS A 115 -8.03 15.70 11.53
N VAL A 116 -9.08 15.23 10.87
CA VAL A 116 -9.57 13.85 10.96
C VAL A 116 -8.86 13.04 9.87
N SER A 117 -8.04 12.08 10.30
CA SER A 117 -7.35 11.14 9.40
C SER A 117 -7.46 9.74 9.99
N LYS A 118 -7.64 8.74 9.11
CA LYS A 118 -7.61 7.32 9.49
C LYS A 118 -6.27 7.00 10.13
N SER A 119 -6.19 6.01 11.02
CA SER A 119 -4.90 5.58 11.58
C SER A 119 -3.94 5.28 10.43
N TYR A 120 -2.90 6.11 10.27
CA TYR A 120 -1.98 6.07 9.13
C TYR A 120 -1.35 4.68 8.97
N PHE A 121 -1.13 3.98 10.08
CA PHE A 121 -0.66 2.59 10.08
C PHE A 121 -1.68 1.61 9.51
N GLY A 122 -2.97 1.77 9.83
CA GLY A 122 -4.05 0.92 9.28
C GLY A 122 -4.23 1.13 7.78
N TYR A 123 -4.09 2.37 7.30
CA TYR A 123 -4.10 2.69 5.87
C TYR A 123 -2.92 2.04 5.14
N LEU A 124 -1.69 2.18 5.66
CA LEU A 124 -0.51 1.52 5.12
C LEU A 124 -0.65 -0.01 5.06
N PHE A 125 -1.22 -0.61 6.10
CA PHE A 125 -1.49 -2.05 6.14
C PHE A 125 -2.56 -2.47 5.12
N SER A 126 -3.60 -1.65 4.93
CA SER A 126 -4.61 -1.87 3.90
C SER A 126 -3.99 -1.87 2.50
N ILE A 127 -3.10 -0.93 2.18
CA ILE A 127 -2.35 -0.92 0.91
C ILE A 127 -1.58 -2.23 0.72
N LEU A 128 -0.87 -2.69 1.76
CA LEU A 128 -0.07 -3.90 1.70
C LEU A 128 -0.95 -5.13 1.42
N ILE A 129 -2.02 -5.34 2.19
CA ILE A 129 -2.90 -6.50 2.01
C ILE A 129 -3.66 -6.42 0.69
N SER A 130 -4.08 -5.21 0.29
CA SER A 130 -4.73 -4.97 -0.98
C SER A 130 -3.82 -5.35 -2.15
N ALA A 131 -2.57 -4.91 -2.16
CA ALA A 131 -1.62 -5.27 -3.21
C ALA A 131 -1.21 -6.76 -3.19
N LEU A 132 -1.21 -7.40 -2.01
CA LEU A 132 -0.80 -8.80 -1.83
C LEU A 132 -1.88 -9.79 -2.26
N LEU A 133 -3.14 -9.56 -1.85
CA LEU A 133 -4.27 -10.47 -2.07
C LEU A 133 -5.34 -9.91 -3.01
N ILE A 134 -5.90 -8.75 -2.70
CA ILE A 134 -7.13 -8.22 -3.31
C ILE A 134 -6.89 -7.86 -4.79
N ASN A 135 -5.90 -7.00 -5.01
CA ASN A 135 -5.46 -6.51 -6.30
C ASN A 135 -4.16 -7.20 -6.73
N ASN A 136 -4.10 -8.53 -6.58
CA ASN A 136 -2.90 -9.29 -6.91
C ASN A 136 -2.48 -9.06 -8.38
N PHE A 137 -1.24 -8.62 -8.57
CA PHE A 137 -0.72 -8.25 -9.88
C PHE A 137 -0.69 -9.41 -10.88
N VAL A 138 -0.53 -10.66 -10.41
CA VAL A 138 -0.44 -11.84 -11.27
C VAL A 138 -1.81 -12.36 -11.66
N PHE A 139 -2.70 -12.52 -10.69
CA PHE A 139 -4.00 -13.18 -10.90
C PHE A 139 -5.12 -12.22 -11.30
N THR A 140 -5.12 -11.00 -10.77
CA THR A 140 -6.16 -10.01 -11.04
C THR A 140 -5.80 -9.11 -12.22
N LYS A 141 -4.52 -8.71 -12.32
CA LYS A 141 -4.03 -7.79 -13.36
C LYS A 141 -3.27 -8.48 -14.50
N TYR A 142 -3.05 -9.79 -14.43
CA TYR A 142 -2.36 -10.59 -15.45
C TYR A 142 -0.95 -10.11 -15.81
N LEU A 143 -0.24 -9.51 -14.85
CA LEU A 143 1.13 -9.02 -15.01
C LEU A 143 2.14 -10.07 -14.50
N GLY A 144 3.28 -10.18 -15.16
CA GLY A 144 4.43 -10.98 -14.71
C GLY A 144 4.39 -12.45 -15.08
N LEU A 145 3.46 -12.84 -15.96
CA LEU A 145 3.23 -14.23 -16.39
C LEU A 145 4.48 -14.89 -16.98
N CYS A 146 5.35 -14.13 -17.65
CA CYS A 146 6.56 -14.63 -18.29
C CYS A 146 7.52 -15.31 -17.30
N VAL A 147 7.79 -14.65 -16.17
CA VAL A 147 8.64 -15.18 -15.11
C VAL A 147 7.89 -16.19 -14.26
N PHE A 148 6.58 -15.96 -14.07
CA PHE A 148 5.69 -16.84 -13.31
C PHE A 148 5.73 -18.28 -13.83
N PHE A 149 5.40 -18.51 -15.12
CA PHE A 149 5.42 -19.86 -15.69
C PHE A 149 6.82 -20.46 -15.84
N GLY A 150 7.84 -19.62 -16.00
CA GLY A 150 9.22 -20.05 -16.10
C GLY A 150 9.75 -20.65 -14.80
N THR A 151 9.41 -20.04 -13.66
CA THR A 151 10.02 -20.34 -12.36
C THR A 151 9.11 -21.09 -11.39
N SER A 152 7.85 -21.33 -11.75
CA SER A 152 6.88 -22.09 -10.93
C SER A 152 7.04 -23.61 -11.00
N LYS A 153 8.06 -24.18 -11.64
CA LYS A 153 8.15 -25.65 -11.81
C LYS A 153 8.55 -26.42 -10.56
N ARG A 154 9.32 -25.81 -9.65
CA ARG A 154 9.87 -26.43 -8.44
C ARG A 154 9.77 -25.48 -7.25
N LYS A 155 9.41 -25.99 -6.07
CA LYS A 155 9.18 -25.13 -4.88
C LYS A 155 10.43 -24.42 -4.42
N SER A 156 11.58 -25.10 -4.45
CA SER A 156 12.87 -24.51 -4.07
C SER A 156 13.22 -23.32 -4.97
N THR A 157 12.98 -23.47 -6.28
CA THR A 157 13.19 -22.44 -7.29
C THR A 157 12.20 -21.28 -7.12
N ALA A 158 10.91 -21.56 -6.93
CA ALA A 158 9.88 -20.54 -6.78
C ALA A 158 10.10 -19.64 -5.56
N LYS A 159 10.49 -20.22 -4.41
CA LYS A 159 10.81 -19.44 -3.19
C LYS A 159 11.99 -18.50 -3.41
N GLY A 160 13.09 -19.02 -3.98
CA GLY A 160 14.28 -18.21 -4.25
C GLY A 160 13.99 -17.06 -5.21
N MET A 161 13.28 -17.34 -6.31
CA MET A 161 12.92 -16.33 -7.30
C MET A 161 12.00 -15.25 -6.73
N GLY A 162 10.95 -15.64 -5.99
CA GLY A 162 10.00 -14.67 -5.45
C GLY A 162 10.62 -13.72 -4.42
N VAL A 163 11.59 -14.19 -3.62
CA VAL A 163 12.34 -13.33 -2.68
C VAL A 163 13.21 -12.33 -3.43
N VAL A 164 13.96 -12.77 -4.44
CA VAL A 164 14.78 -11.89 -5.28
C VAL A 164 13.92 -10.85 -5.98
N PHE A 165 12.78 -11.29 -6.54
CA PHE A 165 11.83 -10.42 -7.21
C PHE A 165 11.24 -9.36 -6.28
N THR A 166 10.89 -9.74 -5.04
CA THR A 166 10.39 -8.80 -4.02
C THR A 166 11.44 -7.76 -3.67
N LEU A 167 12.70 -8.17 -3.49
CA LEU A 167 13.80 -7.26 -3.20
C LEU A 167 14.02 -6.26 -4.33
N VAL A 168 14.11 -6.75 -5.57
CA VAL A 168 14.24 -5.90 -6.76
C VAL A 168 13.07 -4.91 -6.84
N MET A 169 11.83 -5.39 -6.65
CA MET A 169 10.62 -4.56 -6.71
C MET A 169 10.67 -3.40 -5.72
N VAL A 170 11.02 -3.68 -4.47
CA VAL A 170 11.10 -2.69 -3.40
C VAL A 170 12.21 -1.68 -3.71
N ALA A 171 13.40 -2.16 -4.06
CA ALA A 171 14.54 -1.29 -4.37
C ALA A 171 14.25 -0.39 -5.58
N SER A 172 13.69 -0.95 -6.66
CA SER A 172 13.36 -0.17 -7.85
C SER A 172 12.22 0.81 -7.60
N ALA A 173 11.19 0.45 -6.83
CA ALA A 173 10.07 1.34 -6.52
C ALA A 173 10.52 2.54 -5.68
N VAL A 174 11.34 2.31 -4.65
CA VAL A 174 11.89 3.37 -3.80
C VAL A 174 12.80 4.30 -4.61
N MET A 175 13.66 3.75 -5.48
CA MET A 175 14.53 4.57 -6.32
C MET A 175 13.73 5.37 -7.36
N SER A 176 12.71 4.76 -7.98
CA SER A 176 11.81 5.43 -8.91
C SER A 176 11.00 6.54 -8.25
N TRP A 177 10.56 6.35 -6.99
CA TRP A 177 9.89 7.41 -6.22
C TRP A 177 10.78 8.64 -6.05
N PHE A 178 12.02 8.42 -5.63
CA PHE A 178 12.99 9.49 -5.42
C PHE A 178 13.25 10.26 -6.73
N PHE A 179 13.49 9.54 -7.83
CA PHE A 179 13.66 10.17 -9.14
C PHE A 179 12.41 10.91 -9.61
N TYR A 180 11.23 10.34 -9.40
CA TYR A 180 9.97 10.96 -9.79
C TYR A 180 9.76 12.30 -9.06
N GLN A 181 9.86 12.30 -7.74
CA GLN A 181 9.61 13.47 -6.90
C GLN A 181 10.66 14.57 -7.05
N PHE A 182 11.95 14.22 -7.11
CA PHE A 182 13.04 15.19 -7.09
C PHE A 182 13.50 15.64 -8.50
N ILE A 183 13.15 14.90 -9.55
CA ILE A 183 13.60 15.20 -10.91
C ILE A 183 12.41 15.39 -11.85
N LEU A 184 11.51 14.42 -11.98
CA LEU A 184 10.48 14.50 -13.01
C LEU A 184 9.44 15.59 -12.72
N VAL A 185 9.00 15.71 -11.47
CA VAL A 185 8.05 16.75 -11.04
C VAL A 185 8.62 18.17 -11.19
N PRO A 186 9.78 18.53 -10.61
CA PRO A 186 10.27 19.92 -10.69
C PRO A 186 10.69 20.35 -12.09
N PHE A 187 11.19 19.43 -12.93
CA PHE A 187 11.56 19.74 -14.31
C PHE A 187 10.39 19.56 -15.30
N ASN A 188 9.19 19.19 -14.81
CA ASN A 188 7.98 18.94 -15.59
C ASN A 188 8.18 17.93 -16.75
N LEU A 189 9.00 16.91 -16.52
CA LEU A 189 9.39 15.87 -17.48
C LEU A 189 8.54 14.60 -17.37
N ASN A 190 7.24 14.74 -17.08
CA ASN A 190 6.33 13.62 -16.87
C ASN A 190 6.25 12.69 -18.09
N PHE A 191 6.42 13.21 -19.32
CA PHE A 191 6.41 12.40 -20.54
C PHE A 191 7.58 11.38 -20.61
N LEU A 192 8.68 11.62 -19.87
CA LEU A 192 9.87 10.76 -19.87
C LEU A 192 9.80 9.63 -18.83
N GLN A 193 8.73 9.56 -18.04
CA GLN A 193 8.61 8.65 -16.89
C GLN A 193 8.90 7.18 -17.22
N ILE A 194 8.36 6.66 -18.33
CA ILE A 194 8.50 5.24 -18.69
C ILE A 194 9.97 4.93 -19.00
N LEU A 195 10.65 5.80 -19.75
CA LEU A 195 12.05 5.61 -20.11
C LEU A 195 12.96 5.68 -18.88
N VAL A 196 12.70 6.62 -17.96
CA VAL A 196 13.44 6.71 -16.70
C VAL A 196 13.22 5.47 -15.84
N PHE A 197 11.98 5.02 -15.66
CA PHE A 197 11.68 3.85 -14.83
C PHE A 197 12.30 2.57 -15.37
N ILE A 198 12.30 2.34 -16.69
CA ILE A 198 13.00 1.19 -17.30
C ILE A 198 14.51 1.26 -17.02
N GLY A 199 15.11 2.45 -17.14
CA GLY A 199 16.53 2.65 -16.82
C GLY A 199 16.87 2.36 -15.36
N LEU A 200 16.05 2.85 -14.42
CA LEU A 200 16.24 2.62 -12.98
C LEU A 200 16.05 1.15 -12.60
N VAL A 201 15.06 0.48 -13.18
CA VAL A 201 14.85 -0.96 -13.00
C VAL A 201 16.04 -1.75 -13.53
N SER A 202 16.52 -1.43 -14.74
CA SER A 202 17.68 -2.09 -15.35
C SER A 202 18.92 -1.99 -14.46
N LEU A 203 19.21 -0.79 -13.95
CA LEU A 203 20.32 -0.55 -13.01
C LEU A 203 20.18 -1.39 -11.73
N THR A 204 18.98 -1.43 -11.16
CA THR A 204 18.68 -2.19 -9.93
C THR A 204 18.86 -3.69 -10.14
N VAL A 205 18.30 -4.24 -11.21
CA VAL A 205 18.41 -5.67 -11.52
C VAL A 205 19.85 -6.06 -11.80
N GLN A 206 20.61 -5.21 -12.50
CA GLN A 206 22.02 -5.47 -12.80
C GLN A 206 22.90 -5.45 -11.54
N ALA A 207 22.60 -4.57 -10.59
CA ALA A 207 23.23 -4.59 -9.27
C ALA A 207 22.92 -5.90 -8.52
N VAL A 208 21.66 -6.34 -8.54
CA VAL A 208 21.24 -7.60 -7.90
C VAL A 208 21.87 -8.81 -8.59
N ASP A 209 21.99 -8.84 -9.92
CA ASP A 209 22.67 -9.90 -10.67
C ASP A 209 24.12 -10.09 -10.18
N THR A 210 24.84 -8.97 -10.06
CA THR A 210 26.24 -8.96 -9.60
C THR A 210 26.37 -9.44 -8.16
N ILE A 211 25.45 -9.04 -7.28
CA ILE A 211 25.41 -9.49 -5.88
C ILE A 211 25.13 -11.00 -5.81
N LEU A 212 24.16 -11.51 -6.57
CA LEU A 212 23.78 -12.92 -6.56
C LEU A 212 24.92 -13.83 -7.02
N ARG A 213 25.67 -13.43 -8.06
CA ARG A 213 26.87 -14.16 -8.52
C ARG A 213 27.90 -14.36 -7.42
N LYS A 214 28.03 -13.38 -6.52
CA LYS A 214 29.05 -13.39 -5.45
C LYS A 214 28.56 -14.06 -4.17
N VAL A 215 27.29 -13.93 -3.82
CA VAL A 215 26.73 -14.45 -2.56
C VAL A 215 26.28 -15.91 -2.69
N ASN A 216 25.63 -16.28 -3.80
CA ASN A 216 25.11 -17.64 -3.97
C ASN A 216 25.19 -18.11 -5.44
N PRO A 217 26.33 -18.70 -5.85
CA PRO A 217 26.54 -19.14 -7.23
C PRO A 217 25.64 -20.32 -7.64
N ILE A 218 25.16 -21.13 -6.68
CA ILE A 218 24.24 -22.25 -6.93
C ILE A 218 22.87 -21.73 -7.37
N LEU A 219 22.39 -20.69 -6.67
CA LEU A 219 21.18 -19.97 -7.02
C LEU A 219 21.36 -19.32 -8.40
N PHE A 220 22.45 -18.59 -8.61
CA PHE A 220 22.74 -17.94 -9.89
C PHE A 220 22.73 -18.91 -11.08
N ASN A 221 23.39 -20.07 -10.97
CA ASN A 221 23.39 -21.07 -12.05
C ASN A 221 22.01 -21.65 -12.37
N SER A 222 21.09 -21.67 -11.40
CA SER A 222 19.71 -22.12 -11.58
C SER A 222 18.79 -21.03 -12.14
N PHE A 223 19.16 -19.74 -11.95
CA PHE A 223 18.32 -18.58 -12.27
C PHE A 223 18.87 -17.66 -13.37
N GLY A 224 20.09 -17.91 -13.89
CA GLY A 224 20.82 -16.95 -14.74
C GLY A 224 20.05 -16.44 -15.95
N VAL A 225 19.23 -17.29 -16.60
CA VAL A 225 18.38 -16.86 -17.73
C VAL A 225 17.18 -16.00 -17.25
N TYR A 226 16.67 -16.27 -16.05
CA TYR A 226 15.51 -15.57 -15.51
C TYR A 226 15.84 -14.19 -14.96
N LEU A 227 17.07 -13.91 -14.54
CA LEU A 227 17.50 -12.59 -14.06
C LEU A 227 17.39 -11.52 -15.16
N VAL A 228 17.73 -11.85 -16.40
CA VAL A 228 17.49 -10.95 -17.54
C VAL A 228 15.99 -10.78 -17.79
N LEU A 229 15.19 -11.83 -17.58
CA LEU A 229 13.73 -11.77 -17.71
C LEU A 229 13.04 -10.92 -16.64
N VAL A 230 13.73 -10.61 -15.53
CA VAL A 230 13.25 -9.68 -14.49
C VAL A 230 13.20 -8.25 -15.04
N ILE A 231 14.20 -7.80 -15.81
CA ILE A 231 14.27 -6.40 -16.30
C ILE A 231 13.06 -6.03 -17.17
N ALA A 232 12.56 -6.99 -17.93
CA ALA A 232 11.43 -6.83 -18.86
C ALA A 232 10.12 -7.33 -18.26
N ASN A 233 10.07 -7.56 -16.94
CA ASN A 233 8.85 -8.00 -16.29
C ASN A 233 7.88 -6.84 -16.14
N CYS A 234 6.66 -7.02 -16.65
CA CYS A 234 5.64 -5.99 -16.62
C CYS A 234 5.17 -5.60 -15.22
N VAL A 235 5.26 -6.47 -14.20
CA VAL A 235 4.95 -6.07 -12.80
C VAL A 235 5.96 -5.06 -12.29
N ILE A 236 7.25 -5.24 -12.62
CA ILE A 236 8.33 -4.38 -12.11
C ILE A 236 8.24 -2.97 -12.67
N ILE A 237 7.78 -2.83 -13.91
CA ILE A 237 7.53 -1.52 -14.52
C ILE A 237 6.18 -0.94 -14.06
N ALA A 238 5.15 -1.77 -13.88
CA ALA A 238 3.82 -1.32 -13.49
C ALA A 238 3.78 -0.67 -12.09
N VAL A 239 4.54 -1.19 -11.12
CA VAL A 239 4.52 -0.66 -9.74
C VAL A 239 5.01 0.79 -9.65
N PRO A 240 6.19 1.16 -10.19
CA PRO A 240 6.63 2.55 -10.30
C PRO A 240 5.65 3.46 -11.07
N LEU A 241 4.97 2.92 -12.09
CA LEU A 241 4.02 3.70 -12.87
C LEU A 241 2.73 3.99 -12.07
N ILE A 242 2.21 3.00 -11.34
CA ILE A 242 1.05 3.18 -10.45
C ILE A 242 1.39 4.16 -9.33
N LEU A 243 2.62 4.08 -8.81
CA LEU A 243 3.11 5.01 -7.82
C LEU A 243 3.08 6.47 -8.32
N ALA A 244 3.60 6.70 -9.53
CA ALA A 244 3.62 8.03 -10.14
C ALA A 244 2.20 8.54 -10.40
N ASN A 245 1.32 7.70 -10.96
CA ASN A 245 -0.07 8.08 -11.24
C ASN A 245 -0.87 8.41 -9.98
N ASN A 246 -0.64 7.69 -8.88
CA ASN A 246 -1.38 7.88 -7.63
C ASN A 246 -0.69 8.86 -6.67
N ASN A 247 0.47 9.42 -7.02
CA ASN A 247 1.26 10.34 -6.19
C ASN A 247 1.48 9.82 -4.76
N TYR A 248 1.80 8.53 -4.58
CA TYR A 248 1.98 8.01 -3.23
C TYR A 248 3.23 8.58 -2.54
N ASN A 249 3.17 8.62 -1.21
CA ASN A 249 4.31 8.91 -0.35
C ASN A 249 5.33 7.77 -0.34
N ILE A 250 6.52 8.01 0.20
CA ILE A 250 7.58 6.99 0.31
C ILE A 250 7.15 5.76 1.13
N LEU A 251 6.39 5.96 2.21
CA LEU A 251 5.93 4.85 3.07
C LEU A 251 4.85 4.02 2.37
N GLU A 252 3.92 4.69 1.68
CA GLU A 252 2.90 4.04 0.85
C GLU A 252 3.54 3.28 -0.31
N THR A 253 4.57 3.84 -0.95
CA THR A 253 5.39 3.19 -1.98
C THR A 253 6.02 1.90 -1.46
N LEU A 254 6.61 1.97 -0.27
CA LEU A 254 7.26 0.83 0.36
C LEU A 254 6.24 -0.29 0.63
N MET A 255 5.07 0.05 1.17
CA MET A 255 4.02 -0.93 1.45
C MET A 255 3.40 -1.52 0.17
N LEU A 256 3.18 -0.70 -0.85
CA LEU A 256 2.70 -1.14 -2.16
C LEU A 256 3.69 -2.10 -2.82
N SER A 257 4.98 -1.75 -2.85
CA SER A 257 6.02 -2.57 -3.47
C SER A 257 6.29 -3.86 -2.71
N LEU A 258 6.24 -3.84 -1.37
CA LEU A 258 6.25 -5.03 -0.54
C LEU A 258 5.05 -5.93 -0.79
N GLY A 259 3.84 -5.34 -0.86
CA GLY A 259 2.61 -6.06 -1.17
C GLY A 259 2.63 -6.68 -2.57
N ALA A 260 3.09 -5.94 -3.57
CA ALA A 260 3.21 -6.40 -4.96
C ALA A 260 4.24 -7.54 -5.10
N GLY A 261 5.43 -7.37 -4.50
CA GLY A 261 6.46 -8.41 -4.50
C GLY A 261 6.04 -9.65 -3.70
N GLY A 262 5.46 -9.44 -2.51
CA GLY A 262 4.91 -10.51 -1.67
C GLY A 262 3.76 -11.26 -2.36
N GLY A 263 2.88 -10.55 -3.06
CA GLY A 263 1.80 -11.13 -3.86
C GLY A 263 2.33 -11.98 -5.03
N PHE A 264 3.41 -11.55 -5.68
CA PHE A 264 4.09 -12.32 -6.71
C PHE A 264 4.77 -13.58 -6.14
N LEU A 265 5.44 -13.47 -5.00
CA LEU A 265 6.03 -14.60 -4.27
C LEU A 265 4.95 -15.62 -3.87
N LEU A 266 3.82 -15.15 -3.33
CA LEU A 266 2.68 -16.00 -2.97
C LEU A 266 2.14 -16.73 -4.19
N ALA A 267 1.90 -16.01 -5.29
CA ALA A 267 1.42 -16.60 -6.54
C ALA A 267 2.38 -17.69 -7.06
N LEU A 268 3.69 -17.41 -7.10
CA LEU A 268 4.72 -18.36 -7.49
C LEU A 268 4.73 -19.61 -6.61
N TYR A 269 4.61 -19.43 -5.30
CA TYR A 269 4.63 -20.53 -4.34
C TYR A 269 3.39 -21.44 -4.48
N LEU A 270 2.21 -20.85 -4.65
CA LEU A 270 0.96 -21.58 -4.89
C LEU A 270 1.04 -22.36 -6.21
N MET A 271 1.46 -21.71 -7.29
CA MET A 271 1.58 -22.34 -8.60
C MET A 271 2.60 -23.47 -8.60
N SER A 272 3.72 -23.29 -7.89
CA SER A 272 4.72 -24.35 -7.78
C SER A 272 4.24 -25.53 -6.95
N SER A 273 3.41 -25.29 -5.95
CA SER A 273 2.80 -26.36 -5.16
C SER A 273 1.85 -27.23 -5.98
N VAL A 274 1.07 -26.61 -6.87
CA VAL A 274 0.20 -27.35 -7.79
C VAL A 274 1.01 -28.00 -8.90
N SER A 275 2.00 -27.32 -9.47
CA SER A 275 2.85 -27.84 -10.55
C SER A 275 3.58 -29.13 -10.17
N GLU A 276 4.07 -29.27 -8.93
CA GLU A 276 4.66 -30.52 -8.45
C GLU A 276 3.64 -31.65 -8.35
N ARG A 277 2.41 -31.36 -7.91
CA ARG A 277 1.34 -32.37 -7.85
C ARG A 277 0.87 -32.81 -9.23
N MET A 278 0.83 -31.88 -10.19
CA MET A 278 0.44 -32.16 -11.56
C MET A 278 1.40 -33.10 -12.29
N GLN A 279 2.69 -33.10 -11.91
CA GLN A 279 3.67 -34.03 -12.48
C GLN A 279 3.38 -35.49 -12.12
N LEU A 280 2.69 -35.74 -11.00
CA LEU A 280 2.27 -37.07 -10.55
C LEU A 280 0.86 -37.44 -11.04
N ALA A 281 0.10 -36.47 -11.56
CA ALA A 281 -1.26 -36.68 -12.02
C ALA A 281 -1.29 -37.27 -13.43
N ASN A 282 -2.33 -38.06 -13.72
CA ASN A 282 -2.54 -38.61 -15.06
C ASN A 282 -3.18 -37.57 -15.98
N ILE A 283 -2.34 -36.77 -16.64
CA ILE A 283 -2.75 -35.70 -17.58
C ILE A 283 -2.59 -36.23 -19.02
N PRO A 284 -3.59 -36.02 -19.91
CA PRO A 284 -3.47 -36.37 -21.32
C PRO A 284 -2.22 -35.76 -21.96
N PRO A 285 -1.50 -36.46 -22.86
CA PRO A 285 -0.22 -36.00 -23.42
C PRO A 285 -0.29 -34.59 -24.02
N THR A 286 -1.38 -34.25 -24.70
CA THR A 286 -1.60 -32.95 -25.35
C THR A 286 -1.67 -31.77 -24.39
N PHE A 287 -2.08 -31.99 -23.14
CA PHE A 287 -2.21 -30.94 -22.13
C PHE A 287 -0.98 -30.83 -21.20
N LYS A 288 0.00 -31.74 -21.31
CA LYS A 288 1.16 -31.72 -20.41
C LYS A 288 2.00 -30.46 -20.59
N GLY A 289 2.48 -29.91 -19.47
CA GLY A 289 3.36 -28.74 -19.45
C GLY A 289 2.61 -27.42 -19.37
N LEU A 290 2.84 -26.54 -20.34
CA LEU A 290 2.32 -25.17 -20.32
C LEU A 290 0.78 -25.07 -20.47
N PRO A 291 0.10 -25.87 -21.33
CA PRO A 291 -1.35 -25.76 -21.51
C PRO A 291 -2.12 -25.97 -20.21
N ILE A 292 -1.82 -27.04 -19.45
CA ILE A 292 -2.46 -27.28 -18.16
C ILE A 292 -2.06 -26.23 -17.11
N ALA A 293 -0.86 -25.67 -17.19
CA ALA A 293 -0.45 -24.58 -16.30
C ALA A 293 -1.31 -23.32 -16.50
N PHE A 294 -1.70 -23.00 -17.75
CA PHE A 294 -2.65 -21.92 -18.02
C PHE A 294 -4.05 -22.19 -17.46
N ILE A 295 -4.53 -23.44 -17.58
CA ILE A 295 -5.84 -23.83 -17.01
C ILE A 295 -5.84 -23.63 -15.49
N VAL A 296 -4.80 -24.10 -14.80
CA VAL A 296 -4.65 -23.94 -13.35
C VAL A 296 -4.48 -22.47 -12.95
N ALA A 297 -3.71 -21.69 -13.72
CA ALA A 297 -3.58 -20.25 -13.49
C ALA A 297 -4.94 -19.53 -13.62
N GLY A 298 -5.78 -19.93 -14.58
CA GLY A 298 -7.16 -19.45 -14.70
C GLY A 298 -8.04 -19.82 -13.51
N GLN A 299 -7.90 -21.03 -12.96
CA GLN A 299 -8.59 -21.42 -11.73
C GLN A 299 -8.14 -20.58 -10.53
N PHE A 300 -6.85 -20.29 -10.40
CA PHE A 300 -6.35 -19.36 -9.39
C PHE A 300 -6.91 -17.95 -9.60
N ALA A 301 -6.95 -17.45 -10.84
CA ALA A 301 -7.54 -16.15 -11.13
C ALA A 301 -9.01 -16.07 -10.69
N MET A 302 -9.82 -17.10 -10.98
CA MET A 302 -11.21 -17.18 -10.51
C MET A 302 -11.31 -17.21 -8.98
N ALA A 303 -10.42 -17.93 -8.29
CA ALA A 303 -10.40 -17.96 -6.82
C ALA A 303 -10.01 -16.59 -6.23
N PHE A 304 -9.04 -15.90 -6.83
CA PHE A 304 -8.57 -14.59 -6.36
C PHE A 304 -9.56 -13.46 -6.67
N LEU A 305 -10.34 -13.55 -7.75
CA LEU A 305 -11.44 -12.63 -8.02
C LEU A 305 -12.47 -12.58 -6.89
N GLY A 306 -12.65 -13.67 -6.14
CA GLY A 306 -13.50 -13.68 -4.95
C GLY A 306 -13.06 -12.70 -3.85
N PHE A 307 -11.79 -12.31 -3.82
CA PHE A 307 -11.29 -11.29 -2.89
C PHE A 307 -11.49 -9.86 -3.38
N SER A 308 -11.89 -9.64 -4.65
CA SER A 308 -12.01 -8.30 -5.23
C SER A 308 -13.07 -7.42 -4.56
N GLY A 309 -14.05 -8.03 -3.86
CA GLY A 309 -15.06 -7.31 -3.08
C GLY A 309 -14.67 -7.06 -1.62
N LEU A 310 -13.50 -7.52 -1.19
CA LEU A 310 -13.02 -7.32 0.17
C LEU A 310 -12.56 -5.85 0.31
N GLN A 311 -13.27 -5.04 1.08
CA GLN A 311 -12.79 -3.74 1.51
C GLN A 311 -12.19 -3.90 2.91
N ILE A 312 -10.87 -3.70 3.02
CA ILE A 312 -10.20 -3.68 4.32
C ILE A 312 -10.03 -2.22 4.71
N PHE A 313 -10.96 -1.80 5.57
CA PHE A 313 -11.14 -0.45 6.09
C PHE A 313 -11.56 0.60 5.08
#